data_AF-A0A8T2Y356-F1
#
_entry.id   AF-A0A8T2Y356-F1
#
_cell.length_a   1.000
_cell.length_b   1.000
_cell.length_c   1.000
_cell.angle_alpha   90.00
_cell.angle_beta   90.00
_cell.angle_gamma   90.00
#
_symmetry.space_group_name_H-M   'P 1'
#
loop_
_entity.id
_entity.type
_entity.pdbx_description
1 polymer ?
#
loop_
_entity_poly.entity_id
_entity_poly.type
_entity_poly.pdbx_seq_one_letter_code
_entity_poly.pdbx_strand_id
1 'polypeptide(L)'
;MDAPLDFEFEDPLLNSPVIVKKSKKVIGLDDLLTDHYQEKSKVIERESKRAKAKKKYDSDEDDFDKEALLSKQINECHNQMQELSGEAEIATWGVHVFGNQKPPPVLTLPELGSCSLLRSFMSSELNSLVELTTEKVETFLEGLLVNGWLSKLVNTHSYIEKSIAKWTFYLMLYSSKEELRASACDFWCNILSPRDKTEKLPIRIEWFPSYCELRSALKTYGFLFNYLSQTESIITNSGVRGPPKNIRAWIKFVAACCCVRSKQPVFSASEAEELVEVAVFLSSDRQLEGLLVLLDEFVQSVISYFTDEEWNNSCEKIARSISCR
;
A
#
# COMPACT_ATOMS: atom_id res chain seq x y z
N MET A 1 27.85 -55.74 4.71
CA MET A 1 28.51 -55.13 5.88
C MET A 1 28.66 -53.67 5.55
N ASP A 2 27.69 -52.89 6.02
CA ASP A 2 27.70 -51.43 5.98
C ASP A 2 28.17 -50.94 7.35
N ALA A 3 29.21 -50.12 7.37
CA ALA A 3 29.61 -49.32 8.51
C ALA A 3 30.06 -47.93 8.01
N PRO A 4 29.74 -46.85 8.75
CA PRO A 4 29.65 -45.50 8.22
C PRO A 4 30.99 -44.76 8.23
N LEU A 5 31.19 -43.84 7.28
CA LEU A 5 32.34 -42.94 7.27
C LEU A 5 32.11 -41.78 8.27
N ASP A 6 32.96 -41.81 9.28
CA ASP A 6 33.11 -40.90 10.40
C ASP A 6 33.67 -39.54 9.94
N PHE A 7 33.05 -38.45 10.38
CA PHE A 7 33.49 -37.07 10.12
C PHE A 7 33.95 -36.44 11.43
N GLU A 8 35.14 -36.79 11.88
CA GLU A 8 35.87 -36.01 12.90
C GLU A 8 37.37 -36.28 12.78
N PHE A 9 38.08 -35.44 12.02
CA PHE A 9 39.46 -35.12 12.33
C PHE A 9 39.69 -33.62 12.09
N GLU A 10 39.81 -32.92 13.20
CA GLU A 10 40.31 -31.56 13.33
C GLU A 10 41.72 -31.46 12.72
N ASP A 11 41.96 -30.43 11.90
CA ASP A 11 43.30 -30.08 11.43
C ASP A 11 43.99 -29.20 12.49
N PRO A 12 45.13 -29.62 13.07
CA PRO A 12 45.84 -28.85 14.08
C PRO A 12 46.66 -27.72 13.45
N LEU A 13 46.25 -26.50 13.78
CA LEU A 13 47.09 -25.43 14.33
C LEU A 13 48.42 -25.04 13.64
N LEU A 14 48.47 -23.73 13.38
CA LEU A 14 49.63 -22.85 13.61
C LEU A 14 50.80 -22.93 12.64
N ASN A 15 50.77 -22.05 11.64
CA ASN A 15 51.95 -21.24 11.33
C ASN A 15 51.57 -19.76 11.40
N SER A 16 51.99 -19.12 12.49
CA SER A 16 51.87 -17.69 12.73
C SER A 16 52.73 -16.90 11.73
N PRO A 17 52.22 -15.83 11.09
CA PRO A 17 53.11 -14.84 10.53
C PRO A 17 53.65 -14.01 11.68
N VAL A 18 54.98 -13.94 11.73
CA VAL A 18 55.80 -13.06 12.56
C VAL A 18 55.12 -11.71 12.80
N ILE A 19 54.88 -11.40 14.09
CA ILE A 19 54.43 -10.10 14.55
C ILE A 19 55.51 -9.07 14.22
N VAL A 20 55.39 -8.43 13.05
CA VAL A 20 56.09 -7.18 12.78
C VAL A 20 55.22 -6.09 13.39
N LYS A 21 55.69 -5.48 14.49
CA LYS A 21 55.12 -4.25 15.05
C LYS A 21 55.01 -3.20 13.94
N LYS A 22 53.81 -2.99 13.40
CA LYS A 22 53.47 -1.77 12.66
C LYS A 22 52.52 -0.98 13.54
N SER A 23 52.96 0.21 13.92
CA SER A 23 52.17 1.24 14.58
C SER A 23 50.83 1.42 13.85
N LYS A 24 49.73 1.60 14.60
CA LYS A 24 48.45 2.04 14.06
C LYS A 24 48.67 3.36 13.34
N LYS A 25 48.80 3.33 12.01
CA LYS A 25 48.67 4.53 11.18
C LYS A 25 47.19 4.87 11.15
N VAL A 26 46.88 6.13 11.42
CA VAL A 26 45.57 6.70 11.10
C VAL A 26 45.41 6.56 9.60
N ILE A 27 44.44 5.74 9.16
CA ILE A 27 44.12 5.58 7.74
C ILE A 27 43.53 6.92 7.29
N GLY A 28 44.27 7.65 6.47
CA GLY A 28 43.81 8.91 5.90
C GLY A 28 42.82 8.67 4.76
N LEU A 29 42.03 9.70 4.43
CA LEU A 29 41.12 9.64 3.28
C LEU A 29 41.88 9.35 1.96
N ASP A 30 43.10 9.86 1.86
CA ASP A 30 43.99 9.65 0.71
C ASP A 30 44.49 8.19 0.61
N ASP A 31 44.65 7.51 1.75
CA ASP A 31 45.00 6.08 1.77
C ASP A 31 43.83 5.24 1.24
N LEU A 32 42.59 5.57 1.65
CA LEU A 32 41.37 4.91 1.16
C LEU A 32 41.13 5.16 -0.33
N LEU A 33 41.41 6.38 -0.81
CA LEU A 33 41.34 6.71 -2.23
C LEU A 33 42.38 5.91 -3.02
N THR A 34 43.60 5.80 -2.51
CA THR A 34 44.67 5.03 -3.14
C THR A 34 44.31 3.54 -3.20
N ASP A 35 43.79 2.97 -2.12
CA ASP A 35 43.31 1.60 -2.08
C ASP A 35 42.15 1.37 -3.06
N HIS A 36 41.20 2.30 -3.13
CA HIS A 36 40.09 2.23 -4.09
C HIS A 36 40.57 2.23 -5.55
N TYR A 37 41.54 3.07 -5.91
CA TYR A 37 42.12 3.07 -7.26
C TYR A 37 42.95 1.83 -7.55
N GLN A 38 43.64 1.27 -6.54
CA GLN A 38 44.36 0.00 -6.69
C GLN A 38 43.43 -1.21 -6.79
N GLU A 39 42.31 -1.21 -6.08
CA GLU A 39 41.26 -2.22 -6.20
C GLU A 39 40.66 -2.17 -7.61
N LYS A 40 40.34 -0.97 -8.09
CA LYS A 40 39.78 -0.75 -9.42
C LYS A 40 40.73 -1.21 -10.54
N SER A 41 42.03 -0.95 -10.40
CA SER A 41 43.03 -1.42 -11.37
C SER A 41 43.19 -2.95 -11.35
N LYS A 42 43.13 -3.60 -10.17
CA LYS A 42 43.12 -5.07 -10.04
C LYS A 42 41.88 -5.69 -10.68
N VAL A 43 40.71 -5.06 -10.57
CA VAL A 43 39.46 -5.52 -11.22
C VAL A 43 39.61 -5.45 -12.74
N ILE A 44 40.11 -4.34 -13.28
CA ILE A 44 40.38 -4.17 -14.72
C ILE A 44 41.41 -5.21 -15.20
N GLU A 45 42.46 -5.50 -14.42
CA GLU A 45 43.44 -6.53 -14.78
C GLU A 45 42.83 -7.95 -14.77
N ARG A 46 41.96 -8.26 -13.80
CA ARG A 46 41.23 -9.54 -13.73
C ARG A 46 40.25 -9.70 -14.90
N GLU A 47 39.55 -8.64 -15.29
CA GLU A 47 38.67 -8.62 -16.47
C GLU A 47 39.48 -8.81 -17.76
N SER A 48 40.64 -8.15 -17.89
CA SER A 48 41.52 -8.32 -19.05
C SER A 48 42.07 -9.76 -19.17
N LYS A 49 42.36 -10.43 -18.04
CA LYS A 49 42.79 -11.83 -18.01
C LYS A 49 41.64 -12.78 -18.35
N ARG A 50 40.42 -12.52 -17.89
CA ARG A 50 39.21 -13.27 -18.29
C ARG A 50 38.87 -13.08 -19.78
N ALA A 51 39.05 -11.87 -20.32
CA ALA A 51 38.85 -11.60 -21.74
C ALA A 51 39.87 -12.33 -22.63
N LYS A 52 41.12 -12.45 -22.19
CA LYS A 52 42.15 -13.25 -22.91
C LYS A 52 41.90 -14.77 -22.82
N ALA A 53 41.30 -15.25 -21.73
CA ALA A 53 40.93 -16.66 -21.56
C ALA A 53 39.71 -17.09 -22.40
N LYS A 54 38.82 -16.16 -22.76
CA LYS A 54 37.63 -16.43 -23.61
C LYS A 54 37.93 -16.64 -25.10
N LYS A 55 39.17 -16.45 -25.57
CA LYS A 55 39.53 -16.57 -27.00
C LYS A 55 39.70 -18.01 -27.52
N LYS A 56 39.34 -19.02 -26.74
CA LYS A 56 39.26 -20.43 -27.18
C LYS A 56 38.04 -21.06 -26.53
N TYR A 57 36.88 -20.94 -27.17
CA TYR A 57 35.79 -21.92 -27.22
C TYR A 57 34.64 -21.22 -27.97
N ASP A 58 34.51 -21.52 -29.26
CA ASP A 58 33.33 -21.17 -30.07
C ASP A 58 32.16 -22.01 -29.58
N SER A 59 31.16 -21.38 -28.95
CA SER A 59 29.79 -21.89 -28.84
C SER A 59 28.86 -20.77 -28.31
N ASP A 60 27.84 -20.44 -29.11
CA ASP A 60 26.66 -19.60 -28.87
C ASP A 60 26.88 -18.09 -28.58
N GLU A 61 26.97 -17.31 -29.67
CA GLU A 61 27.10 -15.84 -29.68
C GLU A 61 25.76 -15.06 -29.70
N ASP A 62 24.60 -15.67 -29.50
CA ASP A 62 23.30 -14.98 -29.71
C ASP A 62 22.67 -14.31 -28.46
N ASP A 63 23.19 -14.55 -27.25
CA ASP A 63 22.63 -13.97 -26.01
C ASP A 63 23.36 -12.71 -25.50
N PHE A 64 24.65 -12.55 -25.80
CA PHE A 64 25.43 -11.39 -25.36
C PHE A 64 25.01 -10.10 -26.08
N ASP A 65 24.60 -10.18 -27.35
CA ASP A 65 24.22 -9.02 -28.15
C ASP A 65 22.90 -8.39 -27.68
N LYS A 66 21.96 -9.21 -27.19
CA LYS A 66 20.69 -8.71 -26.64
C LYS A 66 20.88 -8.03 -25.29
N GLU A 67 21.72 -8.59 -24.42
CA GLU A 67 22.06 -8.00 -23.12
C GLU A 67 22.82 -6.68 -23.29
N ALA A 68 23.75 -6.61 -24.25
CA ALA A 68 24.47 -5.40 -24.58
C ALA A 68 23.56 -4.30 -25.17
N LEU A 69 22.59 -4.68 -26.02
CA LEU A 69 21.60 -3.76 -26.57
C LEU A 69 20.69 -3.20 -25.46
N LEU A 70 20.21 -4.06 -24.56
CA LEU A 70 19.40 -3.66 -23.40
C LEU A 70 20.17 -2.73 -22.47
N SER A 71 21.42 -3.07 -22.15
CA SER A 71 22.30 -2.24 -21.32
C SER A 71 22.54 -0.87 -21.94
N LYS A 72 22.70 -0.82 -23.27
CA LYS A 72 22.83 0.44 -24.01
C LYS A 72 21.55 1.28 -23.93
N GLN A 73 20.38 0.66 -24.11
CA GLN A 73 19.09 1.35 -23.99
C GLN A 73 18.83 1.87 -22.57
N ILE A 74 19.18 1.09 -21.54
CA ILE A 74 19.06 1.49 -20.14
C ILE A 74 19.99 2.68 -19.85
N ASN A 75 21.24 2.63 -20.31
CA ASN A 75 22.19 3.73 -20.13
C ASN A 75 21.77 4.99 -20.90
N GLU A 76 21.23 4.85 -22.11
CA GLU A 76 20.73 5.97 -22.90
C GLU A 76 19.52 6.63 -22.21
N CYS A 77 18.60 5.84 -21.66
CA CYS A 77 17.49 6.33 -20.85
C CYS A 77 17.97 7.00 -19.56
N HIS A 78 18.95 6.42 -18.87
CA HIS A 78 19.52 7.00 -17.65
C HIS A 78 20.19 8.35 -17.93
N ASN A 79 20.95 8.45 -19.02
CA ASN A 79 21.60 9.69 -19.44
C ASN A 79 20.56 10.75 -19.86
N GLN A 80 19.51 10.37 -20.58
CA GLN A 80 18.40 11.28 -20.90
C GLN A 80 17.67 11.77 -19.64
N MET A 81 17.44 10.90 -18.66
CA MET A 81 16.87 11.31 -17.36
C MET A 81 17.78 12.28 -16.62
N GLN A 82 19.09 12.07 -16.66
CA GLN A 82 20.07 12.94 -16.00
C GLN A 82 20.23 14.29 -16.71
N GLU A 83 20.11 14.30 -18.04
CA GLU A 83 20.09 15.52 -18.86
C GLU A 83 18.80 16.33 -18.63
N LEU A 84 17.66 15.66 -18.46
CA LEU A 84 16.39 16.27 -18.04
C LEU A 84 16.38 16.69 -16.56
N SER A 85 17.26 16.12 -15.73
CA SER A 85 17.42 16.49 -14.32
C SER A 85 18.46 17.60 -14.10
N GLY A 86 18.82 18.36 -15.15
CA GLY A 86 19.55 19.60 -14.98
C GLY A 86 18.89 20.45 -13.89
N GLU A 87 19.72 21.10 -13.06
CA GLU A 87 19.42 21.80 -11.80
C GLU A 87 18.41 22.98 -11.90
N ALA A 88 17.43 22.92 -12.79
CA ALA A 88 16.15 23.55 -12.52
C ALA A 88 15.57 22.80 -11.33
N GLU A 89 15.42 23.48 -10.19
CA GLU A 89 14.47 23.07 -9.16
C GLU A 89 13.24 22.55 -9.89
N ILE A 90 12.94 21.25 -9.76
CA ILE A 90 11.65 20.73 -10.16
C ILE A 90 10.70 21.54 -9.31
N ALA A 91 10.17 22.63 -9.86
CA ALA A 91 9.22 23.50 -9.20
C ALA A 91 8.23 22.53 -8.57
N THR A 92 8.02 22.58 -7.26
CA THR A 92 7.09 21.70 -6.54
C THR A 92 5.69 21.95 -7.08
N TRP A 93 5.41 21.39 -8.24
CA TRP A 93 4.17 21.41 -8.98
C TRP A 93 3.27 20.32 -8.42
N GLY A 94 2.04 20.73 -8.10
CA GLY A 94 1.07 19.92 -7.37
C GLY A 94 0.84 20.46 -5.96
N VAL A 95 -0.38 20.28 -5.47
CA VAL A 95 -0.75 20.66 -4.11
C VAL A 95 -0.33 19.55 -3.17
N HIS A 96 0.38 19.86 -2.10
CA HIS A 96 0.73 18.86 -1.10
C HIS A 96 -0.41 18.70 -0.09
N VAL A 97 -1.15 17.60 -0.19
CA VAL A 97 -2.42 17.43 0.55
C VAL A 97 -2.26 16.62 1.84
N PHE A 98 -1.13 15.95 2.03
CA PHE A 98 -0.83 15.12 3.20
C PHE A 98 0.31 15.69 4.05
N GLY A 99 -0.02 16.10 5.28
CA GLY A 99 0.95 16.43 6.31
C GLY A 99 1.46 15.21 7.08
N ASN A 100 1.74 15.42 8.37
CA ASN A 100 2.23 14.38 9.26
C ASN A 100 1.12 13.38 9.61
N GLN A 101 1.40 12.09 9.47
CA GLN A 101 0.49 11.03 9.88
C GLN A 101 0.48 10.86 11.42
N LYS A 102 -0.69 10.62 11.97
CA LYS A 102 -0.91 10.24 13.37
C LYS A 102 -0.89 8.71 13.50
N PRO A 103 -0.54 8.17 14.67
CA PRO A 103 -0.65 6.73 14.89
C PRO A 103 -2.10 6.27 14.70
N PRO A 104 -2.33 5.14 14.00
CA PRO A 104 -3.67 4.60 13.84
C PRO A 104 -4.26 4.23 15.21
N PRO A 105 -5.60 4.30 15.38
CA PRO A 105 -6.25 3.83 16.58
C PRO A 105 -5.97 2.34 16.78
N VAL A 106 -5.86 1.93 18.05
CA VAL A 106 -5.69 0.52 18.39
C VAL A 106 -6.95 -0.24 17.97
N LEU A 107 -6.77 -1.26 17.12
CA LEU A 107 -7.83 -2.15 16.66
C LEU A 107 -8.18 -3.15 17.78
N THR A 108 -8.95 -2.71 18.77
CA THR A 108 -9.63 -3.63 19.70
C THR A 108 -11.11 -3.65 19.36
N LEU A 109 -11.58 -4.68 18.66
CA LEU A 109 -13.01 -4.91 18.44
C LEU A 109 -13.56 -5.96 19.41
N PRO A 110 -14.04 -5.56 20.61
CA PRO A 110 -14.64 -6.49 21.56
C PRO A 110 -15.95 -7.12 21.05
N GLU A 111 -16.55 -6.59 19.98
CA GLU A 111 -17.86 -7.02 19.45
C GLU A 111 -17.79 -8.26 18.53
N LEU A 112 -16.60 -8.78 18.20
CA LEU A 112 -16.49 -9.90 17.24
C LEU A 112 -17.00 -11.21 17.83
N GLY A 113 -16.79 -11.44 19.14
CA GLY A 113 -17.30 -12.61 19.86
C GLY A 113 -18.82 -12.63 20.04
N SER A 114 -19.52 -11.50 19.84
CA SER A 114 -20.99 -11.43 19.90
C SER A 114 -21.68 -11.63 18.56
N CYS A 115 -20.92 -11.88 17.48
CA CYS A 115 -21.44 -12.15 16.14
C CYS A 115 -22.30 -13.43 16.13
N SER A 116 -23.52 -13.34 15.61
CA SER A 116 -24.50 -14.42 15.58
C SER A 116 -24.06 -15.59 14.69
N LEU A 117 -23.42 -15.29 13.56
CA LEU A 117 -22.80 -16.25 12.65
C LEU A 117 -21.72 -17.06 13.39
N LEU A 118 -20.84 -16.38 14.12
CA LEU A 118 -19.80 -17.04 14.91
C LEU A 118 -20.40 -17.86 16.04
N ARG A 119 -21.38 -17.33 16.78
CA ARG A 119 -22.05 -18.08 17.84
C ARG A 119 -22.71 -19.35 17.29
N SER A 120 -23.39 -19.25 16.15
CA SER A 120 -23.98 -20.40 15.45
C SER A 120 -22.93 -21.42 15.04
N PHE A 121 -21.80 -20.96 14.47
CA PHE A 121 -20.71 -21.83 14.06
C PHE A 121 -20.08 -22.55 15.27
N MET A 122 -19.79 -21.82 16.35
CA MET A 122 -19.22 -22.35 17.59
C MET A 122 -20.11 -23.40 18.26
N SER A 123 -21.44 -23.25 18.12
CA SER A 123 -22.42 -24.21 18.63
C SER A 123 -22.69 -25.40 17.70
N SER A 124 -22.13 -25.40 16.49
CA SER A 124 -22.39 -26.44 15.49
C SER A 124 -21.40 -27.60 15.61
N GLU A 125 -21.80 -28.77 15.10
CA GLU A 125 -20.92 -29.93 14.98
C GLU A 125 -19.68 -29.64 14.13
N LEU A 126 -19.73 -28.69 13.20
CA LEU A 126 -18.56 -28.29 12.40
C LEU A 126 -17.43 -27.71 13.26
N ASN A 127 -17.75 -27.13 14.43
CA ASN A 127 -16.72 -26.67 15.35
C ASN A 127 -15.90 -27.83 15.93
N SER A 128 -16.42 -29.06 15.95
CA SER A 128 -15.64 -30.24 16.35
C SER A 128 -14.50 -30.58 15.39
N LEU A 129 -14.59 -30.14 14.12
CA LEU A 129 -13.55 -30.32 13.11
C LEU A 129 -12.51 -29.20 13.10
N VAL A 130 -12.89 -27.99 13.52
CA VAL A 130 -12.04 -26.80 13.49
C VAL A 130 -11.45 -26.46 14.86
N GLU A 131 -12.03 -27.00 15.94
CA GLU A 131 -11.62 -26.80 17.33
C GLU A 131 -11.43 -25.31 17.68
N LEU A 132 -12.42 -24.50 17.29
CA LEU A 132 -12.33 -23.05 17.39
C LEU A 132 -12.57 -22.62 18.83
N THR A 133 -11.59 -21.94 19.41
CA THR A 133 -11.67 -21.31 20.74
C THR A 133 -11.86 -19.81 20.60
N THR A 134 -12.36 -19.13 21.64
CA THR A 134 -12.59 -17.67 21.65
C THR A 134 -11.33 -16.86 21.32
N GLU A 135 -10.15 -17.38 21.64
CA GLU A 135 -8.85 -16.76 21.37
C GLU A 135 -8.42 -16.87 19.90
N LYS A 136 -8.93 -17.87 19.16
CA LYS A 136 -8.62 -18.11 17.74
C LYS A 136 -9.68 -17.59 16.77
N VAL A 137 -10.73 -16.93 17.28
CA VAL A 137 -11.83 -16.41 16.45
C VAL A 137 -11.35 -15.36 15.46
N GLU A 138 -10.49 -14.45 15.89
CA GLU A 138 -9.99 -13.37 15.04
C GLU A 138 -9.12 -13.92 13.90
N THR A 139 -8.18 -14.83 14.19
CA THR A 139 -7.31 -15.44 13.18
C THR A 139 -8.11 -16.30 12.19
N PHE A 140 -9.16 -16.97 12.65
CA PHE A 140 -10.07 -17.69 11.76
C PHE A 140 -10.82 -16.75 10.81
N LEU A 141 -11.37 -15.65 11.34
CA LEU A 141 -12.07 -14.66 10.51
C LEU A 141 -11.11 -13.96 9.54
N GLU A 142 -9.90 -13.62 9.98
CA GLU A 142 -8.83 -13.14 9.08
C GLU A 142 -8.62 -14.13 7.93
N GLY A 143 -8.51 -15.43 8.23
CA GLY A 143 -8.40 -16.48 7.23
C GLY A 143 -9.61 -16.55 6.27
N LEU A 144 -10.84 -16.44 6.79
CA LEU A 144 -12.03 -16.41 5.95
C LEU A 144 -12.10 -15.18 5.03
N LEU A 145 -11.63 -14.03 5.53
CA LEU A 145 -11.56 -12.79 4.77
C LEU A 145 -10.53 -12.89 3.64
N VAL A 146 -9.29 -13.29 3.96
CA VAL A 146 -8.18 -13.39 3.00
C VAL A 146 -8.47 -14.40 1.90
N ASN A 147 -9.06 -15.54 2.27
CA ASN A 147 -9.43 -16.56 1.29
C ASN A 147 -10.75 -16.26 0.52
N GLY A 148 -11.38 -15.11 0.78
CA GLY A 148 -12.62 -14.68 0.14
C GLY A 148 -13.88 -15.49 0.52
N TRP A 149 -13.77 -16.42 1.46
CA TRP A 149 -14.90 -17.21 1.96
C TRP A 149 -15.93 -16.35 2.69
N LEU A 150 -15.49 -15.30 3.39
CA LEU A 150 -16.40 -14.37 4.06
C LEU A 150 -17.32 -13.67 3.05
N SER A 151 -16.79 -13.20 1.93
CA SER A 151 -17.58 -12.61 0.84
C SER A 151 -18.58 -13.61 0.25
N LYS A 152 -18.16 -14.87 0.05
CA LYS A 152 -19.05 -15.93 -0.45
C LYS A 152 -20.19 -16.21 0.53
N LEU A 153 -19.88 -16.29 1.82
CA LEU A 153 -20.88 -16.55 2.86
C LEU A 153 -21.90 -15.41 2.94
N VAL A 154 -21.43 -14.15 2.94
CA VAL A 154 -22.32 -12.98 2.88
C VAL A 154 -23.20 -12.99 1.63
N ASN A 155 -22.66 -13.42 0.49
CA ASN A 155 -23.43 -13.54 -0.76
C ASN A 155 -24.53 -14.61 -0.68
N THR A 156 -24.30 -15.69 0.07
CA THR A 156 -25.30 -16.74 0.26
C THR A 156 -26.38 -16.30 1.24
N HIS A 157 -26.00 -15.68 2.36
CA HIS A 157 -26.96 -15.25 3.39
C HIS A 157 -27.61 -13.88 3.09
N SER A 158 -27.09 -13.15 2.11
CA SER A 158 -27.52 -11.78 1.74
C SER A 158 -27.61 -10.83 2.94
N TYR A 159 -26.71 -11.02 3.91
CA TYR A 159 -26.75 -10.33 5.19
C TYR A 159 -25.35 -10.10 5.76
N ILE A 160 -25.13 -8.91 6.33
CA ILE A 160 -23.90 -8.55 7.04
C ILE A 160 -24.26 -7.99 8.41
N GLU A 161 -23.78 -8.67 9.44
CA GLU A 161 -23.88 -8.23 10.82
C GLU A 161 -23.02 -7.00 11.10
N LYS A 162 -23.48 -6.16 12.03
CA LYS A 162 -22.80 -4.95 12.48
C LYS A 162 -21.37 -5.21 12.94
N SER A 163 -21.12 -6.30 13.67
CA SER A 163 -19.78 -6.65 14.14
C SER A 163 -18.82 -6.93 12.98
N ILE A 164 -19.27 -7.67 11.96
CA ILE A 164 -18.46 -8.01 10.78
C ILE A 164 -18.23 -6.76 9.91
N ALA A 165 -19.27 -5.94 9.72
CA ALA A 165 -19.18 -4.70 8.96
C ALA A 165 -18.16 -3.74 9.59
N LYS A 166 -18.26 -3.48 10.90
CA LYS A 166 -17.28 -2.66 11.62
C LYS A 166 -15.87 -3.25 11.53
N TRP A 167 -15.73 -4.54 11.80
CA TRP A 167 -14.43 -5.21 11.81
C TRP A 167 -13.72 -5.11 10.46
N THR A 168 -14.41 -5.45 9.37
CA THR A 168 -13.85 -5.34 8.01
C THR A 168 -13.55 -3.89 7.63
N PHE A 169 -14.41 -2.94 8.00
CA PHE A 169 -14.15 -1.51 7.76
C PHE A 169 -12.89 -1.01 8.47
N TYR A 170 -12.73 -1.33 9.77
CA TYR A 170 -11.56 -0.90 10.52
C TYR A 170 -10.28 -1.63 10.08
N LEU A 171 -10.37 -2.90 9.68
CA LEU A 171 -9.25 -3.62 9.06
C LEU A 171 -8.79 -2.95 7.78
N MET A 172 -9.71 -2.60 6.89
CA MET A 172 -9.41 -1.90 5.62
C MET A 172 -8.67 -0.59 5.86
N LEU A 173 -9.07 0.18 6.88
CA LEU A 173 -8.44 1.45 7.20
C LEU A 173 -7.11 1.26 7.91
N TYR A 174 -7.10 0.59 9.06
CA TYR A 174 -6.01 0.73 10.03
C TYR A 174 -5.12 -0.51 10.18
N SER A 175 -5.42 -1.63 9.52
CA SER A 175 -4.60 -2.83 9.67
C SER A 175 -3.16 -2.63 9.19
N SER A 176 -2.20 -3.10 9.98
CA SER A 176 -0.79 -3.08 9.60
C SER A 176 -0.45 -4.11 8.51
N LYS A 177 -1.26 -5.16 8.39
CA LYS A 177 -1.09 -6.24 7.39
C LYS A 177 -1.72 -5.81 6.07
N GLU A 178 -0.92 -5.75 5.00
CA GLU A 178 -1.39 -5.36 3.66
C GLU A 178 -2.43 -6.32 3.10
N GLU A 179 -2.23 -7.63 3.27
CA GLU A 179 -3.17 -8.65 2.81
C GLU A 179 -4.57 -8.48 3.42
N LEU A 180 -4.65 -8.16 4.72
CA LEU A 180 -5.93 -7.89 5.38
C LEU A 180 -6.57 -6.61 4.87
N ARG A 181 -5.79 -5.55 4.67
CA ARG A 181 -6.32 -4.28 4.12
C ARG A 181 -6.89 -4.48 2.72
N ALA A 182 -6.15 -5.18 1.86
CA ALA A 182 -6.58 -5.49 0.50
C ALA A 182 -7.84 -6.37 0.50
N SER A 183 -7.83 -7.45 1.28
CA SER A 183 -8.96 -8.38 1.36
C SER A 183 -10.22 -7.72 1.94
N ALA A 184 -10.07 -6.85 2.94
CA ALA A 184 -11.17 -6.07 3.49
C ALA A 184 -11.72 -5.04 2.49
N CYS A 185 -10.85 -4.39 1.71
CA CYS A 185 -11.27 -3.50 0.64
C CYS A 185 -12.04 -4.26 -0.44
N ASP A 186 -11.53 -5.40 -0.88
CA ASP A 186 -12.16 -6.24 -1.90
C ASP A 186 -13.49 -6.80 -1.40
N PHE A 187 -13.58 -7.19 -0.13
CA PHE A 187 -14.84 -7.59 0.52
C PHE A 187 -15.90 -6.49 0.35
N TRP A 188 -15.60 -5.25 0.76
CA TRP A 188 -16.54 -4.14 0.63
C TRP A 188 -16.87 -3.79 -0.83
N CYS A 189 -15.87 -3.76 -1.71
CA CYS A 189 -16.09 -3.51 -3.14
C CYS A 189 -17.03 -4.56 -3.74
N ASN A 190 -16.84 -5.85 -3.42
CA ASN A 190 -17.69 -6.93 -3.92
C ASN A 190 -19.13 -6.89 -3.41
N ILE A 191 -19.32 -6.42 -2.17
CA ILE A 191 -20.65 -6.28 -1.56
C ILE A 191 -21.40 -5.09 -2.15
N LEU A 192 -20.72 -3.96 -2.32
CA LEU A 192 -21.29 -2.71 -2.78
C LEU A 192 -21.38 -2.62 -4.30
N SER A 193 -20.64 -3.43 -5.05
CA SER A 193 -20.70 -3.44 -6.50
C SER A 193 -22.13 -3.65 -7.00
N PRO A 194 -22.56 -2.90 -8.03
CA PRO A 194 -23.87 -3.10 -8.66
C PRO A 194 -23.91 -4.54 -9.22
N ARG A 195 -24.88 -5.32 -8.75
CA ARG A 195 -25.18 -6.65 -9.32
C ARG A 195 -26.11 -6.46 -10.51
N ASP A 196 -25.87 -7.24 -11.56
CA ASP A 196 -26.78 -7.34 -12.68
C ASP A 196 -28.20 -7.66 -12.21
N LYS A 197 -29.18 -7.08 -12.91
CA LYS A 197 -30.61 -7.03 -12.57
C LYS A 197 -31.29 -8.41 -12.48
N THR A 198 -30.56 -9.50 -12.64
CA THR A 198 -31.05 -10.88 -12.52
C THR A 198 -31.03 -11.33 -11.05
N GLU A 199 -32.18 -11.16 -10.40
CA GLU A 199 -32.76 -11.98 -9.31
C GLU A 199 -32.12 -12.03 -7.93
N LYS A 200 -30.93 -11.47 -7.66
CA LYS A 200 -30.39 -11.46 -6.29
C LYS A 200 -30.94 -10.30 -5.45
N LEU A 201 -31.60 -10.64 -4.34
CA LEU A 201 -31.97 -9.69 -3.27
C LEU A 201 -30.74 -8.84 -2.88
N PRO A 202 -30.93 -7.53 -2.63
CA PRO A 202 -29.85 -6.68 -2.15
C PRO A 202 -29.32 -7.21 -0.83
N ILE A 203 -28.00 -7.22 -0.66
CA ILE A 203 -27.38 -7.58 0.62
C ILE A 203 -27.83 -6.56 1.66
N ARG A 204 -28.46 -7.04 2.72
CA ARG A 204 -28.82 -6.20 3.86
C ARG A 204 -27.61 -6.04 4.78
N ILE A 205 -27.16 -4.80 4.96
CA ILE A 205 -26.02 -4.46 5.81
C ILE A 205 -26.55 -3.74 7.05
N GLU A 206 -26.31 -4.29 8.24
CA GLU A 206 -26.81 -3.70 9.50
C GLU A 206 -26.15 -2.36 9.86
N TRP A 207 -24.94 -2.12 9.33
CA TRP A 207 -24.15 -0.96 9.70
C TRP A 207 -23.31 -0.46 8.52
N PHE A 208 -23.35 0.86 8.33
CA PHE A 208 -22.47 1.60 7.42
C PHE A 208 -21.64 2.59 8.21
N PRO A 209 -20.40 2.87 7.77
CA PRO A 209 -19.59 3.92 8.38
C PRO A 209 -20.21 5.28 8.10
N SER A 210 -20.12 6.15 9.09
CA SER A 210 -20.47 7.56 8.91
C SER A 210 -19.39 8.30 8.13
N TYR A 211 -19.77 9.39 7.45
CA TYR A 211 -18.78 10.29 6.84
C TYR A 211 -17.76 10.79 7.88
N CYS A 212 -18.19 11.05 9.12
CA CYS A 212 -17.32 11.44 10.23
C CYS A 212 -16.17 10.43 10.47
N GLU A 213 -16.43 9.13 10.37
CA GLU A 213 -15.40 8.10 10.53
C GLU A 213 -14.42 8.10 9.34
N LEU A 214 -14.92 8.22 8.12
CA LEU A 214 -14.08 8.32 6.91
C LEU A 214 -13.21 9.57 6.92
N ARG A 215 -13.78 10.71 7.30
CA ARG A 215 -13.09 11.99 7.46
C ARG A 215 -12.03 11.91 8.54
N SER A 216 -12.34 11.29 9.68
CA SER A 216 -11.39 11.10 10.78
C SER A 216 -10.23 10.18 10.39
N ALA A 217 -10.49 9.16 9.57
CA ALA A 217 -9.45 8.30 9.01
C ALA A 217 -8.48 9.12 8.14
N LEU A 218 -8.99 9.91 7.19
CA LEU A 218 -8.15 10.80 6.36
C LEU A 218 -7.34 11.78 7.20
N LYS A 219 -7.92 12.39 8.24
CA LYS A 219 -7.19 13.27 9.17
C LYS A 219 -6.09 12.52 9.91
N THR A 220 -6.33 11.27 10.31
CA THR A 220 -5.32 10.41 10.95
C THR A 220 -4.15 10.17 10.01
N TYR A 221 -4.42 10.01 8.72
CA TYR A 221 -3.39 9.91 7.68
C TYR A 221 -2.80 11.25 7.24
N GLY A 222 -3.07 12.33 7.95
CA GLY A 222 -2.46 13.63 7.67
C GLY A 222 -3.12 14.42 6.55
N PHE A 223 -4.29 14.02 6.04
CA PHE A 223 -4.99 14.83 5.03
C PHE A 223 -5.39 16.21 5.57
N LEU A 224 -5.08 17.25 4.80
CA LEU A 224 -5.25 18.65 5.19
C LEU A 224 -6.56 19.21 4.62
N PHE A 225 -7.60 19.25 5.44
CA PHE A 225 -8.89 19.84 5.04
C PHE A 225 -8.86 21.37 4.93
N ASN A 226 -7.95 22.04 5.65
CA ASN A 226 -7.80 23.51 5.66
C ASN A 226 -6.34 23.88 5.39
N TYR A 227 -6.00 24.26 4.15
CA TYR A 227 -4.63 24.66 3.76
C TYR A 227 -4.18 25.98 4.39
N LEU A 228 -5.12 26.88 4.67
CA LEU A 228 -4.86 28.23 5.16
C LEU A 228 -4.26 28.29 6.58
N SER A 229 -4.24 27.18 7.33
CA SER A 229 -3.90 27.19 8.78
C SER A 229 -2.56 26.55 9.13
N GLN A 230 -1.78 26.04 8.17
CA GLN A 230 -0.62 25.18 8.47
C GLN A 230 0.74 25.66 7.97
N THR A 231 0.89 26.95 7.70
CA THR A 231 2.21 27.53 7.39
C THR A 231 3.20 27.43 8.56
N GLU A 232 2.75 27.17 9.79
CA GLU A 232 3.62 27.23 10.99
C GLU A 232 4.15 25.87 11.51
N SER A 233 3.66 24.71 11.06
CA SER A 233 4.05 23.42 11.69
C SER A 233 4.80 22.43 10.79
N ILE A 234 5.23 22.85 9.60
CA ILE A 234 5.84 21.95 8.59
C ILE A 234 7.22 21.40 9.04
N ILE A 235 7.83 21.95 10.09
CA ILE A 235 9.18 21.59 10.54
C ILE A 235 9.14 20.78 11.84
N THR A 236 8.63 19.56 11.78
CA THR A 236 8.96 18.51 12.77
C THR A 236 9.32 17.22 12.01
N ASN A 237 10.62 17.04 11.79
CA ASN A 237 11.22 16.05 10.88
C ASN A 237 11.18 14.58 11.37
N SER A 238 10.15 14.16 12.12
CA SER A 238 10.08 12.77 12.64
C SER A 238 8.82 11.99 12.24
N GLY A 239 7.87 12.60 11.54
CA GLY A 239 6.63 11.94 11.11
C GLY A 239 6.76 11.26 9.74
N VAL A 240 6.06 10.12 9.56
CA VAL A 240 5.81 9.56 8.23
C VAL A 240 4.99 10.58 7.44
N ARG A 241 5.54 11.06 6.33
CA ARG A 241 4.94 12.07 5.44
C ARG A 241 4.55 11.45 4.11
N GLY A 242 3.48 11.98 3.51
CA GLY A 242 2.97 11.55 2.21
C GLY A 242 1.72 10.68 2.31
N PRO A 243 1.17 10.25 1.17
CA PRO A 243 -0.09 9.52 1.13
C PRO A 243 0.03 8.21 1.91
N PRO A 244 -0.98 7.85 2.71
CA PRO A 244 -0.92 6.65 3.51
C PRO A 244 -1.04 5.41 2.62
N LYS A 245 -0.45 4.30 3.06
CA LYS A 245 -0.50 3.03 2.31
C LYS A 245 -1.92 2.53 2.04
N ASN A 246 -2.92 2.98 2.79
CA ASN A 246 -4.31 2.56 2.66
C ASN A 246 -5.17 3.56 1.87
N ILE A 247 -4.58 4.63 1.30
CA ILE A 247 -5.34 5.63 0.53
C ILE A 247 -6.12 4.99 -0.62
N ARG A 248 -5.52 4.00 -1.29
CA ARG A 248 -6.16 3.22 -2.36
C ARG A 248 -7.43 2.53 -1.87
N ALA A 249 -7.38 1.94 -0.68
CA ALA A 249 -8.52 1.23 -0.10
C ALA A 249 -9.63 2.22 0.31
N TRP A 250 -9.24 3.36 0.89
CA TRP A 250 -10.16 4.44 1.21
C TRP A 250 -10.89 4.95 -0.04
N ILE A 251 -10.15 5.28 -1.11
CA ILE A 251 -10.72 5.79 -2.36
C ILE A 251 -11.72 4.77 -2.96
N LYS A 252 -11.30 3.51 -3.10
CA LYS A 252 -12.16 2.44 -3.64
C LYS A 252 -13.45 2.27 -2.83
N PHE A 253 -13.33 2.28 -1.51
CA PHE A 253 -14.49 2.12 -0.63
C PHE A 253 -15.48 3.28 -0.78
N VAL A 254 -15.00 4.52 -0.76
CA VAL A 254 -15.88 5.69 -0.88
C VAL A 254 -16.52 5.74 -2.27
N ALA A 255 -15.77 5.45 -3.33
CA ALA A 255 -16.32 5.31 -4.68
C ALA A 255 -17.46 4.28 -4.72
N ALA A 256 -17.25 3.10 -4.14
CA ALA A 256 -18.28 2.06 -4.06
C ALA A 256 -19.51 2.49 -3.24
N CYS A 257 -19.32 3.24 -2.14
CA CYS A 257 -20.43 3.83 -1.38
C CYS A 257 -21.25 4.84 -2.21
N CYS A 258 -20.60 5.61 -3.07
CA CYS A 258 -21.32 6.54 -3.95
C CYS A 258 -22.19 5.82 -4.99
N CYS A 259 -21.70 4.69 -5.54
CA CYS A 259 -22.43 3.89 -6.52
C CYS A 259 -23.71 3.23 -5.98
N VAL A 260 -23.84 3.04 -4.67
CA VAL A 260 -25.02 2.37 -4.06
C VAL A 260 -26.13 3.32 -3.63
N ARG A 261 -26.04 4.63 -3.93
CA ARG A 261 -27.03 5.64 -3.51
C ARG A 261 -28.47 5.23 -3.77
N SER A 262 -28.74 4.65 -4.94
CA SER A 262 -30.08 4.22 -5.36
C SER A 262 -30.69 3.15 -4.46
N LYS A 263 -29.86 2.34 -3.80
CA LYS A 263 -30.29 1.33 -2.83
C LYS A 263 -30.28 1.88 -1.42
N GLN A 264 -29.25 2.65 -1.09
CA GLN A 264 -29.05 3.21 0.24
C GLN A 264 -28.18 4.48 0.16
N PRO A 265 -28.73 5.66 0.49
CA PRO A 265 -27.94 6.87 0.56
C PRO A 265 -27.03 6.82 1.80
N VAL A 266 -25.74 6.59 1.58
CA VAL A 266 -24.73 6.51 2.66
C VAL A 266 -24.34 7.90 3.17
N PHE A 267 -24.39 8.93 2.30
CA PHE A 267 -23.97 10.29 2.59
C PHE A 267 -25.13 11.28 2.44
N SER A 268 -25.07 12.39 3.15
CA SER A 268 -25.88 13.57 2.84
C SER A 268 -25.28 14.35 1.66
N ALA A 269 -26.05 15.26 1.07
CA ALA A 269 -25.57 16.11 -0.02
C ALA A 269 -24.34 16.95 0.41
N SER A 270 -24.33 17.49 1.63
CA SER A 270 -23.19 18.25 2.17
C SER A 270 -21.95 17.39 2.40
N GLU A 271 -22.11 16.15 2.84
CA GLU A 271 -20.98 15.23 3.01
C GLU A 271 -20.41 14.80 1.65
N ALA A 272 -21.29 14.60 0.66
CA ALA A 272 -20.86 14.36 -0.71
C ALA A 272 -20.14 15.57 -1.32
N GLU A 273 -20.56 16.80 -1.01
CA GLU A 273 -19.85 18.03 -1.43
C GLU A 273 -18.41 18.03 -0.89
N GLU A 274 -18.21 17.75 0.41
CA GLU A 274 -16.87 17.64 0.99
C GLU A 274 -16.05 16.50 0.35
N LEU A 275 -16.69 15.39 -0.05
CA LEU A 275 -16.01 14.30 -0.76
C LEU A 275 -15.53 14.69 -2.16
N VAL A 276 -16.29 15.52 -2.89
CA VAL A 276 -15.85 16.07 -4.19
C VAL A 276 -14.61 16.93 -3.99
N GLU A 277 -14.60 17.80 -2.98
CA GLU A 277 -13.42 18.60 -2.67
C GLU A 277 -12.21 17.71 -2.39
N VAL A 278 -12.37 16.69 -1.54
CA VAL A 278 -11.31 15.71 -1.25
C VAL A 278 -10.82 15.04 -2.53
N ALA A 279 -11.71 14.62 -3.43
CA ALA A 279 -11.34 13.98 -4.69
C ALA A 279 -10.52 14.92 -5.60
N VAL A 280 -10.90 16.19 -5.71
CA VAL A 280 -10.15 17.19 -6.49
C VAL A 280 -8.77 17.45 -5.88
N PHE A 281 -8.68 17.59 -4.55
CA PHE A 281 -7.39 17.80 -3.89
C PHE A 281 -6.47 16.59 -4.02
N LEU A 282 -6.98 15.37 -3.83
CA LEU A 282 -6.20 14.15 -4.05
C LEU A 282 -5.68 14.07 -5.50
N SER A 283 -6.49 14.46 -6.48
CA SER A 283 -6.09 14.53 -7.90
C SER A 283 -5.05 15.60 -8.19
N SER A 284 -4.94 16.60 -7.32
CA SER A 284 -3.96 17.69 -7.43
C SER A 284 -2.63 17.37 -6.74
N ASP A 285 -2.54 16.30 -5.94
CA ASP A 285 -1.30 15.87 -5.32
C ASP A 285 -0.47 15.00 -6.26
N ARG A 286 0.70 15.50 -6.63
CA ARG A 286 1.63 14.78 -7.51
C ARG A 286 2.09 13.44 -6.92
N GLN A 287 2.11 13.28 -5.60
CA GLN A 287 2.46 12.01 -4.96
C GLN A 287 1.44 10.89 -5.26
N LEU A 288 0.26 11.25 -5.76
CA LEU A 288 -0.80 10.33 -6.16
C LEU A 288 -0.92 10.12 -7.67
N GLU A 289 0.05 10.58 -8.47
CA GLU A 289 0.06 10.44 -9.94
C GLU A 289 -0.12 8.97 -10.39
N GLY A 290 0.48 8.02 -9.67
CA GLY A 290 0.32 6.58 -9.92
C GLY A 290 -1.10 6.04 -9.69
N LEU A 291 -2.01 6.83 -9.11
CA LEU A 291 -3.41 6.48 -8.85
C LEU A 291 -4.40 7.28 -9.72
N LEU A 292 -3.95 8.01 -10.75
CA LEU A 292 -4.82 8.88 -11.55
C LEU A 292 -6.06 8.19 -12.11
N VAL A 293 -5.93 6.96 -12.64
CA VAL A 293 -7.09 6.21 -13.16
C VAL A 293 -8.11 5.93 -12.05
N LEU A 294 -7.64 5.54 -10.86
CA LEU A 294 -8.50 5.31 -9.72
C LEU A 294 -9.13 6.61 -9.19
N LEU A 295 -8.40 7.73 -9.26
CA LEU A 295 -8.89 9.04 -8.86
C LEU A 295 -9.94 9.58 -9.83
N ASP A 296 -9.79 9.35 -11.14
CA ASP A 296 -10.80 9.69 -12.14
C ASP A 296 -12.10 8.90 -11.89
N GLU A 297 -12.01 7.58 -11.71
CA GLU A 297 -13.15 6.74 -11.33
C GLU A 297 -13.81 7.23 -10.03
N PHE A 298 -12.99 7.67 -9.07
CA PHE A 298 -13.48 8.21 -7.81
C PHE A 298 -14.21 9.54 -7.98
N VAL A 299 -13.63 10.49 -8.70
CA VAL A 299 -14.26 11.78 -9.02
C VAL A 299 -15.59 11.53 -9.73
N GLN A 300 -15.61 10.67 -10.75
CA GLN A 300 -16.84 10.30 -11.46
C GLN A 300 -17.88 9.68 -10.54
N SER A 301 -17.47 8.78 -9.64
CA SER A 301 -18.38 8.13 -8.68
C SER A 301 -19.00 9.14 -7.71
N VAL A 302 -18.22 10.08 -7.18
CA VAL A 302 -18.73 11.09 -6.24
C VAL A 302 -19.60 12.13 -6.97
N ILE A 303 -19.27 12.54 -8.19
CA ILE A 303 -20.12 13.44 -8.98
C ILE A 303 -21.45 12.75 -9.33
N SER A 304 -21.39 11.47 -9.74
CA SER A 304 -22.58 10.66 -10.05
C SER A 304 -23.42 10.34 -8.81
N TYR A 305 -22.94 10.67 -7.61
CA TYR A 305 -23.73 10.58 -6.39
C TYR A 305 -24.88 11.60 -6.38
N PHE A 306 -24.70 12.75 -7.01
CA PHE A 306 -25.70 13.80 -7.02
C PHE A 306 -26.75 13.53 -8.11
N THR A 307 -28.00 13.87 -7.81
CA THR A 307 -28.98 14.06 -8.88
C THR A 307 -28.64 15.34 -9.67
N ASP A 308 -29.14 15.46 -10.90
CA ASP A 308 -28.87 16.64 -11.74
C ASP A 308 -29.25 17.96 -11.03
N GLU A 309 -30.35 17.97 -10.27
CA GLU A 309 -30.81 19.14 -9.51
C GLU A 309 -29.90 19.45 -8.31
N GLU A 310 -29.48 18.43 -7.55
CA GLU A 310 -28.54 18.62 -6.45
C GLU A 310 -27.18 19.10 -6.98
N TRP A 311 -26.69 18.51 -8.07
CA TRP A 311 -25.40 18.87 -8.66
C TRP A 311 -25.37 20.34 -9.10
N ASN A 312 -26.43 20.84 -9.72
CA ASN A 312 -26.52 22.25 -10.13
C ASN A 312 -26.39 23.23 -8.95
N ASN A 313 -26.88 22.87 -7.77
CA ASN A 313 -26.77 23.69 -6.56
C ASN A 313 -25.43 23.49 -5.83
N SER A 314 -24.92 22.26 -5.83
CA SER A 314 -23.70 21.87 -5.14
C SER A 314 -22.43 22.29 -5.89
N CYS A 315 -22.44 22.27 -7.23
CA CYS A 315 -21.25 22.56 -8.03
C CYS A 315 -20.72 23.98 -7.81
N GLU A 316 -21.62 24.97 -7.66
CA GLU A 316 -21.22 26.35 -7.38
C GLU A 316 -20.57 26.48 -5.99
N LYS A 317 -21.13 25.80 -4.98
CA LYS A 317 -20.56 25.81 -3.61
C LYS A 317 -19.19 25.14 -3.59
N ILE A 318 -19.07 23.98 -4.23
CA ILE A 318 -17.81 23.23 -4.34
C ILE A 318 -16.76 24.09 -5.07
N ALA A 319 -17.13 24.70 -6.21
CA ALA A 319 -16.22 25.57 -6.96
C ALA A 319 -15.73 26.76 -6.12
N ARG A 320 -16.63 27.43 -5.38
CA ARG A 320 -16.25 28.50 -4.45
C ARG A 320 -15.31 27.99 -3.37
N SER A 321 -15.62 26.86 -2.73
CA SER A 321 -14.81 26.25 -1.67
C SER A 321 -13.40 25.90 -2.16
N ILE A 322 -13.27 25.31 -3.35
CA ILE A 322 -11.98 24.99 -3.97
C ILE A 322 -11.21 26.27 -4.33
N SER A 323 -11.88 27.29 -4.88
CA SER A 323 -11.24 28.55 -5.28
C SER A 323 -10.77 29.42 -4.10
N CYS A 324 -11.40 29.26 -2.93
CA CYS A 324 -11.10 30.03 -1.72
C CYS A 324 -10.09 29.34 -0.79
N ARG A 325 -9.59 28.14 -1.12
CA ARG A 325 -8.61 27.39 -0.34
C ARG A 325 -7.19 27.55 -0.86
#